data_AF-A0A2E6NDF6-F1
#
_entry.id   AF-A0A2E6NDF6-F1
#
_cell.length_a   1.000
_cell.length_b   1.000
_cell.length_c   1.000
_cell.angle_alpha   90.00
_cell.angle_beta   90.00
_cell.angle_gamma   90.00
#
_symmetry.space_group_name_H-M   'P 1'
#
loop_
_entity.id
_entity.type
_entity.pdbx_description
1 polymer ?
#
loop_
_entity_poly.entity_id
_entity_poly.type
_entity_poly.pdbx_seq_one_letter_code
_entity_poly.pdbx_strand_id
1 'polypeptide(L)' 'MINNINVVSSINSSSEKNNTVNLPNYDKEMLEDIGFMTTMTFVMMCNYHQTGHFGGPTAYTPYVVAS' A
#
# COMPACT_ATOMS: atom_id res chain seq x y z
N MET A 1 2.47 18.36 11.50
CA MET A 1 1.19 18.08 12.20
C MET A 1 1.02 16.57 12.17
N ILE A 2 0.91 15.90 13.31
CA ILE A 2 0.89 14.43 13.42
C ILE A 2 -0.55 13.95 13.22
N ASN A 3 -0.78 13.00 12.30
CA ASN A 3 -2.10 12.40 12.09
C ASN A 3 -2.24 11.16 12.99
N ASN A 4 -3.08 11.25 14.02
CA ASN A 4 -3.44 10.09 14.85
C ASN A 4 -4.46 9.21 14.10
N ILE A 5 -3.99 8.08 13.56
CA ILE A 5 -4.83 7.11 12.85
C ILE A 5 -5.14 5.95 13.80
N ASN A 6 -6.42 5.70 14.06
CA ASN A 6 -6.87 4.51 14.78
C ASN A 6 -6.83 3.30 13.84
N VAL A 7 -5.83 2.43 13.99
CA VAL A 7 -5.78 1.15 13.29
C VAL A 7 -6.65 0.15 14.06
N VAL A 8 -7.87 -0.08 13.57
CA VAL A 8 -8.77 -1.11 14.14
C VAL A 8 -8.37 -2.47 13.58
N SER A 9 -7.50 -3.19 14.28
CA SER A 9 -7.30 -4.62 14.02
C SER A 9 -8.47 -5.38 14.65
N SER A 10 -9.51 -5.70 13.87
CA SER A 10 -10.61 -6.56 14.33
C SER A 10 -10.06 -7.96 14.61
N ILE A 11 -9.77 -8.23 15.87
CA ILE A 11 -9.50 -9.57 16.39
C ILE A 11 -10.56 -9.78 17.48
N ASN A 12 -11.49 -10.72 17.24
CA ASN A 12 -12.49 -11.18 18.20
C ASN A 12 -11.83 -11.82 19.43
N SER A 13 -11.21 -11.00 20.28
CA SER A 13 -10.69 -11.38 21.58
C SER A 13 -11.05 -10.29 22.57
N SER A 14 -11.63 -10.70 23.69
CA SER A 14 -12.40 -9.95 24.69
C SER A 14 -11.68 -8.81 25.44
N SER A 15 -10.67 -8.18 24.85
CA SER A 15 -9.93 -7.06 25.39
C SER A 15 -9.40 -6.20 24.24
N GLU A 16 -10.19 -5.20 23.83
CA GLU A 16 -9.77 -4.19 22.85
C GLU A 16 -8.65 -3.33 23.45
N LYS A 17 -7.40 -3.75 23.26
CA LYS A 17 -6.24 -2.89 23.47
C LYS A 17 -6.13 -1.96 22.27
N ASN A 18 -6.61 -0.73 22.42
CA ASN A 18 -6.45 0.35 21.47
C ASN A 18 -4.95 0.71 21.31
N ASN A 19 -4.22 -0.04 20.49
CA ASN A 19 -2.85 0.29 20.14
C ASN A 19 -2.87 1.47 19.15
N THR A 20 -2.71 2.67 19.68
CA THR A 20 -2.56 3.87 18.84
C THR A 20 -1.17 3.84 18.21
N VAL A 21 -1.13 3.79 16.88
CA VAL A 21 0.13 3.89 16.12
C VAL A 21 0.24 5.32 15.62
N ASN A 22 1.35 5.97 15.95
CA ASN A 22 1.63 7.32 15.48
C ASN A 22 2.35 7.23 14.13
N LEU A 23 1.66 7.60 13.04
CA LEU A 23 2.29 7.68 11.73
C LEU A 23 2.76 9.11 11.47
N PRO A 24 3.96 9.29 10.86
CA PRO A 24 4.37 10.59 10.39
C PRO A 24 3.36 11.11 9.36
N ASN A 25 3.29 12.43 9.20
CA ASN A 25 2.51 13.00 8.12
C ASN A 25 3.21 12.69 6.79
N TYR A 26 2.67 11.73 6.05
CA TYR A 26 3.15 11.36 4.73
C TYR A 26 2.09 11.71 3.70
N ASP A 27 2.53 11.99 2.47
CA ASP A 27 1.64 12.31 1.38
C ASP A 27 1.00 11.02 0.83
N LYS A 28 -0.13 10.63 1.43
CA LYS A 28 -0.84 9.41 1.08
C LYS A 28 -1.34 9.43 -0.37
N GLU A 29 -1.86 10.57 -0.82
CA GLU A 29 -2.41 10.72 -2.17
C GLU A 29 -1.30 10.53 -3.21
N MET A 30 -0.14 11.17 -2.99
CA MET A 30 1.02 10.98 -3.86
C MET A 30 1.49 9.50 -3.90
N LEU A 31 1.54 8.82 -2.76
CA LEU A 31 1.96 7.41 -2.73
C LEU A 31 0.96 6.49 -3.46
N GLU A 32 -0.35 6.76 -3.35
CA GLU A 32 -1.37 6.01 -4.06
C GLU A 32 -1.28 6.22 -5.58
N ASP A 33 -1.07 7.47 -6.01
CA ASP A 33 -0.92 7.82 -7.43
C ASP A 33 0.33 7.16 -8.05
N ILE A 34 1.47 7.23 -7.37
CA ILE A 34 2.72 6.62 -7.83
C ILE A 34 2.60 5.09 -7.83
N GLY A 35 1.97 4.50 -6.81
CA GLY A 35 1.71 3.06 -6.74
C GLY A 35 0.83 2.56 -7.88
N PHE A 36 -0.23 3.32 -8.20
CA PHE A 36 -1.11 3.01 -9.31
C PHE A 36 -0.39 3.12 -10.66
N MET A 37 0.30 4.23 -10.91
CA MET A 37 1.02 4.47 -12.16
C MET A 37 2.10 3.40 -12.39
N THR A 38 2.89 3.08 -11.36
CA THR A 38 3.92 2.04 -11.43
C THR A 38 3.33 0.68 -11.78
N THR A 39 2.22 0.31 -11.13
CA THR A 39 1.50 -0.94 -11.40
C THR A 39 0.98 -0.99 -12.83
N MET A 40 0.39 0.08 -13.33
CA MET A 40 -0.12 0.11 -14.71
C MET A 40 0.98 0.12 -15.76
N THR A 41 2.10 0.82 -15.53
CA THR A 41 3.26 0.74 -16.41
C THR A 41 3.78 -0.69 -16.50
N PHE A 42 3.84 -1.41 -15.37
CA PHE A 42 4.24 -2.81 -15.37
C PHE A 42 3.26 -3.69 -16.16
N VAL A 43 1.95 -3.51 -15.94
CA VAL A 43 0.90 -4.20 -16.71
C VAL A 43 1.06 -3.98 -18.21
N MET A 44 1.28 -2.73 -18.63
CA MET A 44 1.53 -2.37 -20.03
C MET A 44 2.75 -3.08 -20.61
N MET A 45 3.86 -3.17 -19.85
CA MET A 45 5.08 -3.86 -20.28
C MET A 45 4.87 -5.37 -20.46
N CYS A 46 4.11 -6.01 -19.55
CA CYS A 46 3.76 -7.42 -19.65
C CYS A 46 2.77 -7.68 -20.80
N ASN A 47 1.80 -6.80 -21.00
CA ASN A 47 0.87 -6.86 -22.13
C ASN A 47 1.60 -6.75 -23.47
N TYR A 48 2.57 -5.83 -23.57
CA TYR A 48 3.41 -5.67 -24.76
C TYR A 48 4.21 -6.94 -25.07
N HIS A 49 4.82 -7.55 -24.05
CA HIS A 49 5.56 -8.80 -24.21
C HIS A 49 4.66 -10.04 -24.30
N GLN A 50 3.33 -9.88 -24.16
CA GLN A 50 2.33 -10.97 -24.11
C GLN A 50 2.61 -12.04 -23.04
N THR A 51 3.45 -11.69 -22.07
CA THR A 51 3.86 -12.55 -20.96
C THR A 51 4.34 -11.71 -19.79
N GLY A 52 4.20 -12.22 -18.58
CA GLY A 52 4.64 -11.54 -17.37
C GLY A 52 4.01 -12.13 -16.11
N HIS A 53 4.67 -11.93 -14.98
CA HIS A 53 4.15 -12.34 -13.68
C HIS A 53 3.43 -11.15 -13.06
N PHE A 54 2.11 -11.06 -13.22
CA PHE A 54 1.35 -9.88 -12.79
C PHE A 54 1.19 -9.82 -11.27
N GLY A 55 0.80 -10.92 -10.62
CA GLY A 55 0.34 -10.88 -9.24
C GLY A 55 1.40 -10.50 -8.20
N GLY A 56 2.59 -11.08 -8.27
CA GLY A 56 3.66 -10.80 -7.31
C GLY A 56 4.09 -9.34 -7.33
N PRO A 57 4.64 -8.84 -8.46
CA PRO A 57 5.12 -7.47 -8.59
C PRO A 57 4.07 -6.41 -8.23
N THR A 58 2.80 -6.56 -8.66
CA THR A 58 1.77 -5.54 -8.38
C THR A 58 1.32 -5.52 -6.93
N ALA A 59 1.39 -6.66 -6.21
CA ALA A 59 1.10 -6.72 -4.78
C ALA A 59 2.21 -6.07 -3.93
N TYR A 60 3.47 -6.10 -4.40
CA TYR A 60 4.61 -5.49 -3.70
C TYR A 60 4.86 -4.03 -4.06
N THR A 61 4.28 -3.51 -5.15
CA THR A 61 4.38 -2.10 -5.54
C THR A 61 4.20 -1.10 -4.38
N PRO A 62 3.16 -1.19 -3.52
CA PRO A 62 3.01 -0.21 -2.43
C PRO A 62 4.16 -0.23 -1.43
N TYR A 63 4.79 -1.39 -1.21
CA TYR A 63 5.96 -1.49 -0.35
C TYR A 63 7.19 -0.83 -0.98
N VAL A 64 7.41 -1.06 -2.28
CA VAL A 64 8.55 -0.49 -3.02
C VAL A 64 8.41 1.02 -3.22
N VAL A 65 7.19 1.53 -3.37
CA VAL A 65 6.93 2.97 -3.53
C VAL A 65 7.05 3.71 -2.19
N ALA A 66 6.75 3.05 -1.07
CA ALA A 66 6.83 3.63 0.26
C ALA A 66 8.21 3.47 0.95
N SER A 67 9.16 2.76 0.32
CA SER A 67 10.50 2.50 0.86
C SER A 67 11.50 3.63 0.63
#